data_AF-A0A536FBL6-F1
#
_entry.id   AF-A0A536FBL6-F1
#
_cell.length_a   1.000
_cell.length_b   1.000
_cell.length_c   1.000
_cell.angle_alpha   90.00
_cell.angle_beta   90.00
_cell.angle_gamma   90.00
#
_symmetry.space_group_name_H-M   'P 1'
#
loop_
_entity.id
_entity.type
_entity.pdbx_description
1 polymer ?
#
loop_
_entity_poly.entity_id
_entity_poly.type
_entity_poly.pdbx_seq_one_letter_code
_entity_poly.pdbx_strand_id
1 'polypeptide(L)'
;MSRAITIILATVATVVAVLALLLIPLSLVVGHPFNVLAEVIALVASVAFVGRVMRADRRRRREAEAQLPPERRPARREPRRPITFQLRETLFAFVVWFALVAAFNALVVGIGPIPNAGIAVFAGFMLATLTVTGRHMMFRITAEEDGPRPER
;
A
#
# COMPACT_ATOMS: atom_id res chain seq x y z
N MET A 1 24.11 -9.05 -5.43
CA MET A 1 23.51 -8.09 -4.48
C MET A 1 23.03 -8.87 -3.26
N SER A 2 23.57 -8.60 -2.07
CA SER A 2 23.23 -9.37 -0.86
C SER A 2 21.79 -9.06 -0.42
N ARG A 3 21.11 -10.03 0.20
CA ARG A 3 19.71 -9.91 0.65
C ARG A 3 19.51 -8.70 1.56
N ALA A 4 20.50 -8.39 2.39
CA ALA A 4 20.52 -7.22 3.27
C ALA A 4 20.48 -5.89 2.51
N ILE A 5 21.25 -5.74 1.44
CA ILE A 5 21.26 -4.51 0.62
C ILE A 5 19.87 -4.30 -0.03
N THR A 6 19.24 -5.36 -0.53
CA THR A 6 17.90 -5.27 -1.12
C THR A 6 16.85 -4.84 -0.08
N ILE A 7 16.96 -5.33 1.16
CA ILE A 7 16.06 -4.93 2.25
C ILE A 7 16.25 -3.45 2.57
N ILE A 8 17.50 -3.01 2.79
CA ILE A 8 17.80 -1.61 3.09
C ILE A 8 17.29 -0.69 1.97
N LEU A 9 17.56 -1.03 0.71
CA LEU A 9 17.14 -0.23 -0.43
C LEU A 9 15.61 -0.19 -0.58
N ALA A 10 14.91 -1.30 -0.31
CA ALA A 10 13.45 -1.32 -0.29
C ALA A 10 12.86 -0.50 0.86
N THR A 11 13.48 -0.52 2.04
CA THR A 11 13.10 0.33 3.18
C THR A 11 13.28 1.80 2.84
N VAL A 12 14.44 2.19 2.31
CA VAL A 12 14.72 3.58 1.89
C VAL A 12 13.72 4.01 0.81
N ALA A 13 13.46 3.19 -0.20
CA ALA A 13 12.46 3.49 -1.23
C ALA A 13 11.06 3.67 -0.63
N THR A 14 10.70 2.87 0.37
CA THR A 14 9.40 3.01 1.06
C THR A 14 9.31 4.33 1.83
N VAL A 15 10.38 4.71 2.54
CA VAL A 15 10.45 6.00 3.26
C VAL A 15 10.36 7.17 2.27
N VAL A 16 11.10 7.12 1.17
CA VAL A 16 11.05 8.14 0.10
C VAL A 16 9.64 8.24 -0.50
N ALA A 17 8.96 7.12 -0.73
CA ALA A 17 7.58 7.13 -1.22
C ALA A 17 6.62 7.82 -0.24
N VAL A 18 6.73 7.53 1.07
CA VAL A 18 5.89 8.17 2.09
C VAL A 18 6.20 9.67 2.18
N LEU A 19 7.49 10.06 2.16
CA LEU A 19 7.89 11.45 2.17
C LEU A 19 7.37 12.19 0.93
N ALA A 20 7.48 11.60 -0.26
CA ALA A 20 6.93 12.19 -1.48
C ALA A 20 5.41 12.39 -1.38
N LEU A 21 4.66 11.42 -0.84
CA LEU A 21 3.22 11.56 -0.61
C LEU A 21 2.87 12.70 0.34
N LEU A 22 3.71 12.98 1.34
CA LEU A 22 3.54 14.09 2.27
C LEU A 22 3.95 15.45 1.67
N LEU A 23 5.00 15.47 0.86
CA LEU A 23 5.56 16.69 0.28
C LEU A 23 4.78 17.20 -0.94
N ILE A 24 4.16 16.33 -1.73
CA ILE A 24 3.33 16.73 -2.90
C ILE A 24 2.25 17.77 -2.51
N PRO A 25 1.43 17.53 -1.48
CA PRO A 25 0.50 18.53 -0.95
C PRO A 25 1.17 19.85 -0.56
N LEU A 26 2.30 19.78 0.15
CA LEU A 26 3.02 20.94 0.65
C LEU A 26 3.59 21.77 -0.50
N SER A 27 4.25 21.13 -1.47
CA SER A 27 4.83 21.75 -2.65
C SER A 27 3.77 22.38 -3.56
N LEU A 28 2.57 21.81 -3.63
CA LEU A 28 1.41 22.43 -4.28
C LEU A 28 0.94 23.70 -3.55
N VAL A 29 0.82 23.66 -2.23
CA VAL A 29 0.37 24.80 -1.41
C VAL A 29 1.36 25.96 -1.45
N VAL A 30 2.66 25.67 -1.38
CA VAL A 30 3.73 26.70 -1.38
C VAL A 30 4.00 27.23 -2.81
N GLY A 31 3.43 26.62 -3.84
CA GLY A 31 3.54 27.10 -5.22
C GLY A 31 4.85 26.72 -5.91
N HIS A 32 5.43 25.56 -5.57
CA HIS A 32 6.65 25.04 -6.19
C HIS A 32 6.36 23.87 -7.15
N PRO A 33 5.85 24.12 -8.38
CA PRO A 33 5.39 23.06 -9.29
C PRO A 33 6.51 22.11 -9.75
N PHE A 34 7.75 22.59 -9.84
CA PHE A 34 8.91 21.74 -10.17
C PHE A 34 9.22 20.71 -9.08
N ASN A 35 8.98 21.05 -7.80
CA ASN A 35 9.15 20.12 -6.68
C ASN A 35 8.10 19.02 -6.75
N VAL A 36 6.85 19.37 -7.06
CA VAL A 36 5.76 18.40 -7.25
C VAL A 36 6.13 17.38 -8.34
N LEU A 37 6.70 17.83 -9.46
CA LEU A 37 7.12 16.93 -10.53
C LEU A 37 8.22 15.97 -10.05
N ALA A 38 9.24 16.48 -9.34
CA ALA A 38 10.31 15.66 -8.78
C ALA A 38 9.80 14.64 -7.75
N GLU A 39 8.88 15.05 -6.88
CA GLU A 39 8.28 14.20 -5.85
C GLU A 39 7.40 13.11 -6.47
N VAL A 40 6.60 13.43 -7.49
CA VAL A 40 5.81 12.44 -8.24
C VAL A 40 6.71 11.41 -8.92
N ILE A 41 7.80 11.85 -9.56
CA ILE A 41 8.78 10.95 -10.17
C ILE A 41 9.41 10.04 -9.11
N ALA A 42 9.83 10.62 -7.97
CA ALA A 42 10.42 9.86 -6.87
C ALA A 42 9.43 8.82 -6.28
N LEU A 43 8.16 9.19 -6.15
CA LEU A 43 7.08 8.31 -5.71
C LEU A 43 6.90 7.13 -6.67
N VAL A 44 6.74 7.41 -7.96
CA VAL A 44 6.55 6.37 -9.00
C VAL A 44 7.76 5.44 -9.06
N ALA A 45 8.98 5.99 -9.04
CA ALA A 45 10.21 5.21 -9.05
C ALA A 45 10.31 4.28 -7.83
N SER A 46 9.98 4.80 -6.65
CA SER A 46 10.00 4.05 -5.38
C SER A 46 8.98 2.91 -5.37
N VAL A 47 7.74 3.19 -5.77
CA VAL A 47 6.68 2.17 -5.88
C VAL A 47 7.03 1.11 -6.92
N ALA A 48 7.54 1.52 -8.09
CA ALA A 48 7.96 0.60 -9.14
C ALA A 48 9.13 -0.30 -8.67
N PHE A 49 10.10 0.27 -7.96
CA PHE A 49 11.23 -0.46 -7.41
C PHE A 49 10.79 -1.50 -6.38
N VAL A 50 10.01 -1.10 -5.37
CA VAL A 50 9.50 -2.02 -4.34
C VAL A 50 8.61 -3.10 -4.98
N GLY A 51 7.74 -2.73 -5.91
CA GLY A 51 6.92 -3.67 -6.66
C GLY A 51 7.75 -4.71 -7.43
N ARG A 52 8.87 -4.29 -8.04
CA ARG A 52 9.82 -5.19 -8.72
C ARG A 52 10.50 -6.14 -7.73
N VAL A 53 10.96 -5.63 -6.59
CA VAL A 53 11.59 -6.43 -5.53
C VAL A 53 10.62 -7.48 -4.99
N MET A 54 9.37 -7.10 -4.73
CA MET A 54 8.33 -8.03 -4.26
C MET A 54 8.01 -9.12 -5.30
N ARG A 55 7.91 -8.77 -6.58
CA ARG A 55 7.70 -9.76 -7.66
C ARG A 55 8.88 -10.73 -7.76
N ALA A 56 10.10 -10.23 -7.64
CA ALA A 56 11.30 -11.06 -7.66
C ALA A 56 11.36 -12.00 -6.44
N ASP A 57 11.05 -11.53 -5.23
CA ASP A 57 10.99 -12.36 -4.03
C ASP A 57 9.92 -13.45 -4.14
N ARG A 58 8.71 -13.09 -4.62
CA ARG A 58 7.64 -14.06 -4.88
C ARG A 58 8.04 -15.14 -5.89
N ARG A 59 8.74 -14.76 -6.96
CA ARG A 59 9.21 -15.71 -7.97
C ARG A 59 10.24 -16.67 -7.37
N ARG A 60 11.22 -16.15 -6.64
CA ARG A 60 12.26 -16.97 -5.98
C ARG A 60 11.67 -17.93 -4.94
N ARG A 61 10.66 -17.51 -4.19
CA ARG A 61 9.94 -18.39 -3.25
C ARG A 61 9.25 -19.55 -3.98
N ARG A 62 8.56 -19.26 -5.10
CA ARG A 62 7.90 -20.30 -5.92
C ARG A 62 8.91 -21.29 -6.50
N GLU A 63 10.06 -20.81 -6.97
CA GLU A 63 11.14 -21.65 -7.50
C GLU A 63 11.75 -22.53 -6.40
N ALA A 64 11.98 -21.98 -5.20
CA ALA A 64 12.48 -22.73 -4.05
C ALA A 64 11.47 -23.78 -3.55
N GLU A 65 10.17 -23.45 -3.54
CA GLU A 65 9.09 -24.38 -3.19
C GLU A 65 8.97 -25.53 -4.21
N ALA A 66 9.18 -25.26 -5.50
CA ALA A 66 9.15 -26.29 -6.55
C ALA A 66 10.30 -27.31 -6.43
N GLN A 67 11.45 -26.90 -5.89
CA GLN A 67 12.63 -27.75 -5.70
C GLN A 67 12.52 -28.68 -4.48
N LEU A 68 11.54 -28.48 -3.59
CA LEU A 68 11.34 -29.36 -2.44
C LEU A 68 10.70 -30.70 -2.89
N PRO A 69 11.11 -31.84 -2.29
CA PRO A 69 10.45 -33.12 -2.46
C PRO A 69 8.95 -32.99 -2.16
N PRO A 70 8.05 -33.71 -2.88
CA PRO A 70 6.60 -33.55 -2.76
C PRO A 70 6.09 -33.60 -1.32
N GLU A 71 6.70 -34.44 -0.49
CA GLU A 71 6.38 -34.67 0.94
C GLU A 71 6.81 -33.51 1.87
N ARG A 72 7.80 -32.71 1.47
CA ARG A 72 8.30 -31.54 2.23
C ARG A 72 7.78 -30.22 1.68
N ARG A 73 7.00 -30.23 0.61
CA ARG A 73 6.34 -29.01 0.12
C ARG A 73 5.34 -28.57 1.19
N PRO A 74 5.41 -27.31 1.67
CA PRO A 74 4.41 -26.81 2.59
C PRO A 74 3.02 -27.03 1.98
N ALA A 75 2.10 -27.60 2.77
CA ALA A 75 0.74 -27.84 2.34
C ALA A 75 0.22 -26.57 1.66
N ARG A 76 -0.25 -26.70 0.41
CA ARG A 76 -0.76 -25.58 -0.37
C ARG A 76 -1.89 -25.00 0.47
N ARG A 77 -1.62 -23.88 1.18
CA ARG A 77 -2.66 -23.14 1.89
C ARG A 77 -3.60 -22.66 0.80
N GLU A 78 -4.63 -23.43 0.50
CA GLU A 78 -5.78 -22.96 -0.26
C GLU A 78 -6.39 -21.86 0.61
N PRO A 79 -6.22 -20.59 0.23
CA PRO A 79 -6.90 -19.54 0.95
C PRO A 79 -8.39 -19.81 0.72
N ARG A 80 -9.16 -20.14 1.77
CA ARG A 80 -10.62 -20.37 1.67
C ARG A 80 -11.33 -19.21 0.94
N ARG A 81 -10.72 -18.02 0.98
CA ARG A 81 -10.85 -16.97 -0.04
C ARG A 81 -9.47 -16.36 -0.29
N PRO A 82 -9.10 -16.06 -1.55
CA PRO A 82 -7.89 -15.33 -1.82
C PRO A 82 -7.98 -13.95 -1.16
N ILE A 83 -7.17 -13.70 -0.12
CA ILE A 83 -6.83 -12.34 0.31
C ILE A 83 -5.88 -11.79 -0.76
N THR A 84 -6.41 -11.57 -1.96
CA THR A 84 -5.70 -10.76 -2.93
C THR A 84 -5.70 -9.36 -2.37
N PHE A 85 -4.51 -8.80 -2.15
CA PHE A 85 -4.35 -7.37 -1.96
C PHE A 85 -4.85 -6.72 -3.26
N GLN A 86 -6.16 -6.42 -3.31
CA GLN A 86 -6.83 -5.99 -4.52
C GLN A 86 -6.44 -4.54 -4.74
N LEU A 87 -5.32 -4.35 -5.42
CA LEU A 87 -4.80 -3.03 -5.78
C LEU A 87 -5.88 -2.17 -6.45
N ARG A 88 -6.78 -2.81 -7.20
CA ARG A 88 -7.98 -2.19 -7.78
C ARG A 88 -8.96 -1.67 -6.72
N GLU A 89 -9.25 -2.46 -5.69
CA GLU A 89 -10.15 -2.05 -4.59
C GLU A 89 -9.51 -1.00 -3.69
N THR A 90 -8.20 -1.11 -3.41
CA THR A 90 -7.46 -0.08 -2.67
C THR A 90 -7.44 1.24 -3.44
N LEU A 91 -7.18 1.19 -4.75
CA LEU A 91 -7.23 2.37 -5.61
C LEU A 91 -8.63 2.95 -5.68
N PHE A 92 -9.66 2.10 -5.79
CA PHE A 92 -11.06 2.54 -5.78
C PHE A 92 -11.41 3.23 -4.45
N ALA A 93 -11.08 2.61 -3.31
CA ALA A 93 -11.31 3.19 -1.99
C ALA A 93 -10.56 4.53 -1.83
N PHE A 94 -9.32 4.60 -2.30
CA PHE A 94 -8.54 5.85 -2.31
C PHE A 94 -9.22 6.95 -3.13
N VAL A 95 -9.68 6.64 -4.35
CA VAL A 95 -10.37 7.61 -5.21
C VAL A 95 -11.69 8.07 -4.59
N VAL A 96 -12.46 7.16 -3.98
CA VAL A 96 -13.70 7.49 -3.27
C VAL A 96 -13.41 8.43 -2.10
N TRP A 97 -12.43 8.11 -1.26
CA TRP A 97 -12.07 8.98 -0.14
C TRP A 97 -11.51 10.32 -0.59
N PHE A 98 -10.67 10.34 -1.63
CA PHE A 98 -10.19 11.57 -2.24
C PHE A 98 -11.36 12.46 -2.69
N ALA A 99 -12.32 11.89 -3.43
CA ALA A 99 -13.48 12.64 -3.92
C ALA A 99 -14.35 13.17 -2.76
N LEU A 100 -14.57 12.37 -1.72
CA LEU A 100 -15.33 12.77 -0.53
C LEU A 100 -14.65 13.91 0.22
N VAL A 101 -13.35 13.80 0.48
CA VAL A 101 -12.59 14.85 1.19
C VAL A 101 -12.49 16.11 0.35
N ALA A 102 -12.25 15.98 -0.96
CA ALA A 102 -12.18 17.11 -1.87
C ALA A 102 -13.53 17.85 -1.93
N ALA A 103 -14.65 17.13 -2.03
CA ALA A 103 -15.98 17.70 -2.02
C ALA A 103 -16.29 18.38 -0.67
N PHE A 104 -15.98 17.74 0.45
CA PHE A 104 -16.19 18.31 1.78
C PHE A 104 -15.40 19.61 1.99
N ASN A 105 -14.11 19.60 1.67
CA ASN A 105 -13.25 20.77 1.81
C ASN A 105 -13.68 21.93 0.89
N ALA A 106 -14.15 21.64 -0.31
CA ALA A 106 -14.63 22.66 -1.24
C ALA A 106 -15.98 23.24 -0.82
N LEU A 107 -16.93 22.39 -0.44
CA LEU A 107 -18.33 22.78 -0.20
C LEU A 107 -18.60 23.24 1.23
N VAL A 108 -17.88 22.68 2.22
CA VAL A 108 -18.12 22.96 3.65
C VAL A 108 -17.06 23.90 4.21
N VAL A 109 -15.77 23.61 3.94
CA VAL A 109 -14.65 24.34 4.56
C VAL A 109 -14.26 25.58 3.73
N GLY A 110 -14.63 25.65 2.45
CA GLY A 110 -14.30 26.76 1.56
C GLY A 110 -12.81 26.83 1.20
N ILE A 111 -12.10 25.70 1.24
CA ILE A 111 -10.68 25.63 0.91
C ILE A 111 -10.50 25.78 -0.60
N GLY A 112 -9.58 26.66 -1.02
CA GLY A 112 -9.21 26.83 -2.42
C GLY A 112 -8.75 25.52 -3.09
N PRO A 113 -8.86 25.41 -4.42
CA PRO A 113 -8.69 24.13 -5.14
C PRO A 113 -7.31 23.48 -4.96
N ILE A 114 -6.24 24.29 -4.85
CA ILE A 114 -4.86 23.82 -4.68
C ILE A 114 -4.62 23.19 -3.29
N PRO A 115 -4.84 23.91 -2.16
CA PRO A 115 -4.72 23.32 -0.84
C PRO A 115 -5.68 22.15 -0.61
N ASN A 116 -6.87 22.19 -1.22
CA ASN A 116 -7.83 21.11 -1.14
C ASN A 116 -7.29 19.82 -1.79
N ALA A 117 -6.69 19.90 -2.98
CA ALA A 117 -6.11 18.74 -3.66
C ALA A 117 -5.04 18.04 -2.80
N GLY A 118 -4.17 18.83 -2.15
CA GLY A 118 -3.15 18.30 -1.25
C GLY A 118 -3.74 17.57 -0.03
N ILE A 119 -4.69 18.21 0.66
CA ILE A 119 -5.36 17.63 1.84
C ILE A 119 -6.13 16.36 1.46
N ALA A 120 -6.85 16.38 0.34
CA ALA A 120 -7.64 15.26 -0.13
C ALA A 120 -6.79 14.04 -0.50
N VAL A 121 -5.62 14.24 -1.13
CA VAL A 121 -4.68 13.14 -1.43
C VAL A 121 -4.17 12.51 -0.14
N PHE A 122 -3.72 13.32 0.82
CA PHE A 122 -3.19 12.81 2.08
C PHE A 122 -4.27 12.09 2.90
N ALA A 123 -5.43 12.71 3.09
CA ALA A 123 -6.54 12.11 3.83
C ALA A 123 -7.03 10.82 3.16
N GLY A 124 -7.18 10.83 1.83
CA GLY A 124 -7.54 9.64 1.05
C GLY A 124 -6.55 8.49 1.23
N PHE A 125 -5.25 8.80 1.27
CA PHE A 125 -4.20 7.80 1.49
C PHE A 125 -4.29 7.19 2.89
N MET A 126 -4.45 8.03 3.91
CA MET A 126 -4.59 7.60 5.29
C MET A 126 -5.85 6.73 5.47
N LEU A 127 -6.99 7.18 4.95
CA LEU A 127 -8.27 6.46 5.02
C LEU A 127 -8.21 5.13 4.27
N ALA A 128 -7.64 5.09 3.07
CA ALA A 128 -7.46 3.84 2.33
C ALA A 128 -6.55 2.86 3.10
N THR A 129 -5.45 3.35 3.67
CA THR A 129 -4.51 2.52 4.45
C THR A 129 -5.18 1.96 5.70
N LEU A 130 -5.92 2.78 6.44
CA LEU A 130 -6.69 2.34 7.61
C LEU A 130 -7.77 1.33 7.22
N THR A 131 -8.48 1.55 6.11
CA THR A 131 -9.53 0.65 5.61
C THR A 131 -8.94 -0.73 5.25
N VAL A 132 -7.83 -0.76 4.53
CA VAL A 132 -7.17 -2.01 4.12
C VAL A 132 -6.59 -2.74 5.33
N THR A 133 -5.92 -2.02 6.24
CA THR A 133 -5.33 -2.61 7.45
C THR A 133 -6.41 -3.15 8.37
N GLY A 134 -7.49 -2.40 8.58
CA GLY A 134 -8.66 -2.83 9.35
C GLY A 134 -9.31 -4.09 8.76
N ARG A 135 -9.49 -4.14 7.43
CA ARG A 135 -10.00 -5.34 6.76
C ARG A 135 -9.09 -6.56 6.95
N HIS A 136 -7.78 -6.37 6.89
CA HIS A 136 -6.82 -7.44 7.10
C HIS A 136 -6.81 -7.93 8.56
N MET A 137 -6.92 -7.03 9.55
CA MET A 137 -7.08 -7.43 10.96
C MET A 137 -8.39 -8.17 11.20
N MET A 138 -9.51 -7.67 10.67
CA MET A 138 -10.81 -8.33 10.80
C MET A 138 -10.78 -9.75 10.25
N PHE A 139 -10.17 -9.94 9.08
CA PHE A 139 -10.00 -11.29 8.51
C PHE A 139 -9.19 -12.22 9.42
N ARG A 140 -8.09 -11.72 10.02
CA ARG A 140 -7.25 -12.50 10.92
C ARG A 140 -8.02 -12.96 12.17
N ILE A 141 -8.78 -12.05 12.78
CA ILE A 141 -9.60 -12.35 13.96
C ILE A 141 -10.66 -13.41 13.62
N THR A 142 -11.40 -13.23 12.52
CA THR A 142 -12.41 -14.22 12.09
C THR A 142 -11.81 -15.57 11.69
N ALA A 143 -10.58 -15.59 11.18
CA ALA A 143 -9.89 -16.82 10.82
C ALA A 143 -9.32 -17.58 12.03
N GLU A 144 -9.05 -16.88 13.13
CA GLU A 144 -8.62 -17.48 14.40
C GLU A 144 -9.80 -18.10 15.18
N GLU A 145 -11.02 -17.57 15.00
CA GLU A 145 -12.25 -18.08 15.64
C GLU A 145 -12.79 -19.40 15.03
N ASP A 146 -12.47 -19.69 13.76
CA ASP A 146 -12.92 -20.89 13.02
C ASP A 146 -11.98 -22.12 13.16
N GLY A 147 -10.92 -22.02 13.98
CA GLY A 147 -10.03 -23.16 14.27
C GLY A 147 -10.68 -24.18 15.20
N PRO A 148 -10.40 -25.49 15.08
CA PRO A 148 -10.94 -26.48 16.00
C PRO A 148 -10.53 -26.12 17.42
N ARG A 149 -11.51 -25.76 18.27
CA ARG A 149 -11.27 -25.62 19.71
C ARG A 149 -10.67 -26.95 20.18
N PRO A 150 -9.53 -26.95 20.89
CA PRO A 150 -9.08 -28.16 21.54
C PRO A 150 -10.18 -28.56 22.52
N GLU A 151 -10.87 -29.66 22.21
CA GLU A 151 -11.82 -30.29 23.10
C GLU A 151 -11.06 -30.58 24.42
N ARG A 152 -11.51 -29.93 25.49
CA ARG A 152 -11.08 -30.23 26.85
C ARG A 152 -11.83 -31.44 27.35
#